data_AF-A0A5B9G9I7-F1
#
_entry.id   AF-A0A5B9G9I7-F1
#
_cell.length_a   1.000
_cell.length_b   1.000
_cell.length_c   1.000
_cell.angle_alpha   90.00
_cell.angle_beta   90.00
_cell.angle_gamma   90.00
#
_symmetry.space_group_name_H-M   'P 1'
#
loop_
_entity.id
_entity.type
_entity.pdbx_description
1 polymer ?
#
loop_
_entity_poly.entity_id
_entity_poly.type
_entity_poly.pdbx_seq_one_letter_code
_entity_poly.pdbx_strand_id
1 'polypeptide(L)' 'GGLVDGAGKKLVYDRVWYVGESDFYVPRDAKGNFKSYPTLGDAYEDQMKVMRGLVPSHVVFNGRVGALTGKGALQGK' A
#
# COMPACT_ATOMS: atom_id res chain seq x y z
N GLY A 1 21.80 -12.87 13.75
CA GLY A 1 21.27 -11.76 12.95
C GLY A 1 20.36 -10.92 13.83
N GLY A 2 20.41 -9.61 13.70
CA GLY A 2 19.66 -8.65 14.51
C GLY A 2 20.24 -7.25 14.29
N LEU A 3 19.49 -6.21 14.62
CA LEU A 3 20.00 -4.85 14.50
C LEU A 3 21.03 -4.58 15.59
N VAL A 4 22.07 -3.84 15.24
CA VAL A 4 23.07 -3.30 16.18
C VAL A 4 23.06 -1.79 16.06
N ASP A 5 23.35 -1.10 17.14
CA ASP A 5 23.57 0.35 17.11
C ASP A 5 24.95 0.69 16.54
N GLY A 6 25.23 2.00 16.41
CA GLY A 6 26.52 2.48 15.89
C GLY A 6 27.73 2.16 16.76
N ALA A 7 27.53 1.70 18.00
CA ALA A 7 28.57 1.25 18.93
C ALA A 7 28.71 -0.28 18.94
N GLY A 8 27.97 -1.00 18.08
CA GLY A 8 28.01 -2.45 17.98
C GLY A 8 27.18 -3.19 19.05
N LYS A 9 26.39 -2.47 19.85
CA LYS A 9 25.51 -3.10 20.84
C LYS A 9 24.25 -3.63 20.17
N LYS A 10 23.82 -4.83 20.55
CA LYS A 10 22.61 -5.47 20.02
C LYS A 10 21.34 -4.74 20.43
N LEU A 11 20.44 -4.52 19.48
CA LEU A 11 19.08 -4.05 19.69
C LEU A 11 18.14 -5.26 19.70
N VAL A 12 17.48 -5.48 20.84
CA VAL A 12 16.56 -6.60 21.04
C VAL A 12 15.13 -6.13 20.82
N TYR A 13 14.35 -6.92 20.10
CA TYR A 13 12.94 -6.67 19.82
C TYR A 13 12.10 -7.86 20.25
N ASP A 14 10.96 -7.58 20.88
CA ASP A 14 9.97 -8.59 21.22
C ASP A 14 9.09 -9.00 20.03
N ARG A 15 8.89 -8.06 19.10
CA ARG A 15 8.09 -8.24 17.88
C ARG A 15 8.52 -7.25 16.80
N VAL A 16 8.41 -7.67 15.55
CA VAL A 16 8.66 -6.86 14.36
C VAL A 16 7.53 -7.12 13.36
N TRP A 17 7.10 -6.08 12.66
CA TRP A 17 6.15 -6.19 11.56
C TRP A 17 6.73 -5.64 10.28
N TYR A 18 6.29 -6.22 9.17
CA TYR A 18 6.48 -5.66 7.84
C TYR A 18 5.18 -4.99 7.40
N VAL A 19 5.25 -3.69 7.15
CA VAL A 19 4.13 -2.89 6.65
C VAL A 19 4.51 -2.43 5.24
N GLY A 20 3.80 -2.95 4.25
CA GLY A 20 3.96 -2.53 2.86
C GLY A 20 2.95 -1.43 2.55
N GLU A 21 3.43 -0.27 2.11
CA GLU A 21 2.58 0.82 1.61
C GLU A 21 2.46 0.72 0.10
N SER A 22 1.28 1.04 -0.44
CA SER A 22 1.03 1.03 -1.88
C SER A 22 0.17 2.20 -2.31
N ASP A 23 0.67 2.92 -3.30
CA ASP A 23 -0.03 3.99 -4.00
C ASP A 23 -0.77 3.42 -5.21
N PHE A 24 -2.09 3.50 -5.20
CA PHE A 24 -2.93 3.04 -6.31
C PHE A 24 -3.52 4.19 -7.12
N TYR A 25 -3.47 4.04 -8.44
CA TYR A 25 -3.97 5.01 -9.41
C TYR A 25 -5.16 4.42 -10.17
N VAL A 26 -6.34 4.37 -9.56
CA VAL A 26 -7.53 3.76 -10.16
C VAL A 26 -8.27 4.79 -11.04
N PRO A 27 -8.42 4.56 -12.36
CA PRO A 27 -9.13 5.48 -13.26
C PRO A 27 -10.60 5.67 -12.88
N ARG A 28 -11.15 6.84 -13.23
CA ARG A 28 -12.55 7.19 -13.02
C ARG A 28 -13.28 7.43 -14.35
N ASP A 29 -14.58 7.17 -14.37
CA ASP A 29 -15.47 7.50 -15.48
C ASP A 29 -15.85 9.01 -15.48
N ALA A 30 -16.63 9.43 -16.47
CA ALA A 30 -17.09 10.83 -16.59
C ALA A 30 -17.99 11.30 -15.43
N LYS A 31 -18.53 10.37 -14.63
CA LYS A 31 -19.34 10.65 -13.44
C LYS A 31 -18.52 10.59 -12.15
N GLY A 32 -17.23 10.29 -12.23
CA GLY A 32 -16.33 10.17 -11.09
C GLY A 32 -16.29 8.80 -10.41
N ASN A 33 -16.99 7.78 -10.93
CA ASN A 33 -16.95 6.43 -10.38
C ASN A 33 -15.66 5.72 -10.81
N PHE A 34 -15.10 4.85 -9.96
CA PHE A 34 -13.96 4.03 -10.35
C PHE A 34 -14.33 3.03 -11.44
N LYS A 35 -13.45 2.91 -12.44
CA LYS A 35 -13.65 2.00 -13.57
C LYS A 35 -13.25 0.57 -13.21
N SER A 36 -13.97 -0.40 -13.76
CA SER A 36 -13.58 -1.81 -13.79
C SER A 36 -13.31 -2.24 -15.23
N TYR A 37 -12.38 -3.16 -15.41
CA TYR A 37 -11.90 -3.60 -16.72
C TYR A 37 -11.97 -5.13 -16.82
N PRO A 38 -12.37 -5.69 -17.98
CA PRO A 38 -12.42 -7.15 -18.17
C PRO A 38 -11.05 -7.82 -18.09
N THR A 39 -10.01 -7.14 -18.60
CA THR A 39 -8.62 -7.62 -18.56
C THR A 39 -7.67 -6.53 -18.07
N LEU A 40 -6.44 -6.94 -17.72
CA LEU A 40 -5.37 -5.99 -17.35
C LEU A 40 -4.94 -5.11 -18.53
N GLY A 41 -4.96 -5.64 -19.76
CA GLY A 41 -4.58 -4.90 -20.97
C GLY A 41 -5.52 -3.73 -21.24
N ASP A 42 -6.83 -3.94 -21.04
CA ASP A 42 -7.87 -2.92 -21.25
C ASP A 42 -7.70 -1.71 -20.32
N ALA A 43 -7.04 -1.89 -19.17
CA ALA A 43 -6.82 -0.83 -18.18
C ALA A 43 -5.55 -0.01 -18.45
N TYR A 44 -4.62 -0.50 -19.29
CA TYR A 44 -3.25 0.00 -19.35
C TYR A 44 -3.17 1.49 -19.69
N GLU A 45 -3.85 1.93 -20.75
CA GLU A 45 -3.78 3.34 -21.18
C GLU A 45 -4.35 4.30 -20.13
N ASP A 46 -5.51 3.96 -19.56
CA ASP A 46 -6.15 4.77 -18.53
C ASP A 46 -5.32 4.83 -17.25
N GLN A 47 -4.73 3.70 -16.83
CA GLN A 47 -3.81 3.61 -15.69
C GLN A 47 -2.59 4.50 -15.90
N MET A 48 -1.94 4.38 -17.06
CA MET A 48 -0.78 5.22 -17.40
C MET A 48 -1.12 6.71 -17.40
N LYS A 49 -2.34 7.08 -17.82
CA LYS A 49 -2.81 8.47 -17.78
C LYS A 49 -2.93 9.00 -16.34
N VAL A 50 -3.52 8.25 -15.43
CA VAL A 50 -3.67 8.70 -14.03
C VAL A 50 -2.36 8.64 -13.25
N MET A 51 -1.51 7.64 -13.49
CA MET A 51 -0.18 7.53 -12.87
C MET A 51 0.71 8.72 -13.19
N ARG A 52 0.69 9.21 -14.43
CA ARG A 52 1.44 10.42 -14.84
C ARG A 52 0.99 11.69 -14.13
N GLY A 53 -0.20 11.70 -13.52
CA GLY A 53 -0.69 12.80 -12.71
C GLY A 53 -0.08 12.88 -11.31
N LEU A 54 0.62 11.83 -10.85
CA LEU A 54 1.29 11.75 -9.54
C LEU A 54 0.40 11.97 -8.30
N VAL A 55 -0.93 11.97 -8.48
CA VAL A 55 -1.90 12.03 -7.40
C VAL A 55 -2.56 10.65 -7.27
N PRO A 56 -2.22 9.86 -6.24
CA PRO A 56 -2.81 8.55 -6.05
C PRO A 56 -4.28 8.67 -5.65
N SER A 57 -5.09 7.73 -6.12
CA SER A 57 -6.49 7.60 -5.72
C SER A 57 -6.65 6.97 -4.33
N HIS A 58 -5.70 6.10 -3.96
CA HIS A 58 -5.66 5.44 -2.66
C HIS A 58 -4.19 5.24 -2.27
N VAL A 59 -3.90 5.44 -1.00
CA VAL A 59 -2.64 5.07 -0.36
C VAL A 59 -3.00 4.13 0.78
N VAL A 60 -2.50 2.90 0.74
CA VAL A 60 -2.95 1.85 1.67
C VAL A 60 -1.80 1.02 2.21
N PHE A 61 -1.96 0.56 3.45
CA PHE A 61 -1.11 -0.48 4.01
C PHE A 61 -1.65 -1.87 3.65
N ASN A 62 -0.74 -2.77 3.28
CA ASN A 62 -0.97 -4.18 3.00
C ASN A 62 -2.13 -4.42 2.02
N GLY A 63 -2.23 -3.59 0.98
CA GLY A 63 -3.04 -3.83 -0.22
C GLY A 63 -4.51 -3.42 -0.16
N ARG A 64 -5.05 -2.95 0.98
CA ARG A 64 -6.42 -2.40 1.04
C ARG A 64 -6.66 -1.45 2.21
N VAL A 65 -7.66 -0.59 2.09
CA VAL A 65 -8.11 0.28 3.19
C VAL A 65 -8.51 -0.58 4.39
N GLY A 66 -7.95 -0.25 5.55
CA GLY A 66 -8.25 -0.94 6.81
C GLY A 66 -7.63 -2.33 6.95
N ALA A 67 -6.67 -2.74 6.10
CA ALA A 67 -6.05 -4.07 6.18
C ALA A 67 -5.47 -4.37 7.57
N LEU A 68 -4.84 -3.37 8.20
CA LEU A 68 -4.20 -3.48 9.51
C LEU A 68 -5.05 -2.86 10.64
N THR A 69 -6.38 -2.96 10.53
CA THR A 69 -7.33 -2.39 11.49
C THR A 69 -8.38 -3.40 11.94
N GLY A 70 -9.11 -3.10 13.02
CA GLY A 70 -10.15 -3.98 13.56
C GLY A 70 -9.61 -5.37 13.90
N LYS A 71 -10.19 -6.42 13.31
CA LYS A 71 -9.72 -7.80 13.49
C LYS A 71 -8.30 -8.04 12.94
N GLY A 72 -7.85 -7.20 12.00
CA GLY A 72 -6.50 -7.24 11.43
C GLY A 72 -5.50 -6.31 12.14
N ALA A 73 -5.87 -5.71 13.27
CA ALA A 73 -4.98 -4.79 13.98
C ALA A 73 -3.71 -5.49 14.47
N LEU A 74 -2.57 -4.82 14.33
CA LEU A 74 -1.32 -5.27 14.90
C LEU A 74 -1.41 -5.23 16.43
N GLN A 75 -0.94 -6.28 17.10
CA GLN A 75 -0.98 -6.38 18.55
C GLN A 75 0.43 -6.37 19.11
N GLY A 76 0.70 -5.53 20.10
CA GLY A 76 1.97 -5.56 20.84
C GLY A 76 2.18 -6.87 21.59
N LYS A 77 3.39 -7.01 22.15
CA LYS A 77 3.68 -7.98 23.19
C LYS A 77 3.70 -7.26 24.53
#